data_AF-A0A0W8E350-F1
#
_entry.id   AF-A0A0W8E350-F1
#
_cell.length_a   1.000
_cell.length_b   1.000
_cell.length_c   1.000
_cell.angle_alpha   90.00
_cell.angle_beta   90.00
_cell.angle_gamma   90.00
#
_symmetry.space_group_name_H-M   'P 1'
#
loop_
_entity.id
_entity.type
_entity.pdbx_description
1 polymer ?
#
loop_
_entity_poly.entity_id
_entity_poly.type
_entity_poly.pdbx_seq_one_letter_code
_entity_poly.pdbx_strand_id
1 'polypeptide(L)'
;MIKISIPGRQITLVLENLLLDLNGTLAVDGILIDGVKDRIEILKHKLKIYILTADTYGVGRDIAKELEVELLKVNQDNGAQDKLDILNTLQAENSVAIGNGYNDRLMLANAGLSIIVLQAEGCSMEAMQAADIAVKSITDALDLLICPLRVIATLRA
;
A
#
# COMPACT_ATOMS: atom_id res chain seq x y z
N MET A 1 -12.83 -9.21 0.92
CA MET A 1 -12.60 -8.64 -0.42
C MET A 1 -13.23 -7.25 -0.50
N ILE A 2 -12.70 -6.34 -1.32
CA ILE A 2 -13.31 -5.05 -1.67
C ILE A 2 -13.58 -5.03 -3.17
N LYS A 3 -14.79 -4.64 -3.59
CA LYS A 3 -15.16 -4.52 -5.01
C LYS A 3 -15.52 -3.08 -5.34
N ILE A 4 -14.89 -2.51 -6.38
CA ILE A 4 -15.07 -1.11 -6.77
C ILE A 4 -15.28 -1.04 -8.28
N SER A 5 -16.46 -0.63 -8.73
CA SER A 5 -16.69 -0.31 -10.14
C SER A 5 -16.38 1.16 -10.38
N ILE A 6 -15.56 1.45 -11.39
CA ILE A 6 -15.13 2.82 -11.73
C ILE A 6 -15.95 3.31 -12.94
N PRO A 7 -16.96 4.17 -12.74
CA PRO A 7 -17.77 4.71 -13.83
C PRO A 7 -16.90 5.47 -14.85
N GLY A 8 -17.30 5.41 -16.12
CA GLY A 8 -16.59 6.09 -17.21
C GLY A 8 -15.31 5.39 -17.70
N ARG A 9 -14.73 4.47 -16.92
CA ARG A 9 -13.50 3.74 -17.29
C ARG A 9 -13.73 2.28 -17.69
N GLN A 10 -14.93 1.73 -17.47
CA GLN A 10 -15.25 0.31 -17.72
C GLN A 10 -14.34 -0.66 -16.93
N ILE A 11 -13.80 -0.20 -15.80
CA ILE A 11 -12.94 -0.99 -14.90
C ILE A 11 -13.75 -1.39 -13.67
N THR A 12 -13.61 -2.64 -13.23
CA THR A 12 -14.06 -3.08 -11.90
C THR A 12 -12.90 -3.73 -11.18
N LEU A 13 -12.51 -3.13 -10.05
CA LEU A 13 -11.48 -3.64 -9.17
C LEU A 13 -12.09 -4.69 -8.24
N VAL A 14 -11.40 -5.82 -8.09
CA VAL A 14 -11.71 -6.88 -7.13
C VAL A 14 -10.47 -7.10 -6.29
N LEU A 15 -10.44 -6.46 -5.12
CA LEU A 15 -9.25 -6.35 -4.28
C LEU A 15 -9.33 -7.38 -3.14
N GLU A 16 -8.27 -8.16 -3.00
CA GLU A 16 -8.12 -9.22 -2.01
C GLU A 16 -6.90 -9.03 -1.12
N ASN A 17 -5.84 -8.40 -1.65
CA ASN A 17 -4.59 -8.18 -0.95
C ASN A 17 -4.30 -6.70 -0.78
N LEU A 18 -3.62 -6.36 0.32
CA LEU A 18 -3.09 -5.03 0.61
C LEU A 18 -1.59 -5.17 0.93
N LEU A 19 -0.76 -4.61 0.05
CA LEU A 19 0.68 -4.56 0.20
C LEU A 19 1.06 -3.16 0.68
N LEU A 20 1.81 -3.11 1.78
CA LEU A 20 2.19 -1.87 2.46
C LEU A 20 3.71 -1.79 2.53
N ASP A 21 4.29 -0.71 2.03
CA ASP A 21 5.62 -0.31 2.45
C ASP A 21 5.63 0.09 3.95
N LEU A 22 6.81 0.05 4.57
CA LEU A 22 6.96 0.36 5.99
C LEU A 22 7.34 1.82 6.27
N ASN A 23 8.58 2.23 5.98
CA ASN A 23 9.13 3.52 6.41
C ASN A 23 8.86 4.58 5.35
N GLY A 24 8.36 5.73 5.79
CA GLY A 24 7.76 6.74 4.91
C GLY A 24 6.32 6.41 4.52
N THR A 25 5.81 5.23 4.89
CA THR A 25 4.43 4.80 4.65
C THR A 25 3.67 4.57 5.95
N LEU A 26 3.79 3.39 6.57
CA LEU A 26 3.15 3.04 7.84
C LEU A 26 3.83 3.70 9.05
N ALA A 27 5.13 3.93 8.94
CA ALA A 27 5.98 4.48 9.98
C ALA A 27 6.73 5.72 9.49
N VAL A 28 7.08 6.60 10.43
CA VAL A 28 8.07 7.68 10.23
C VAL A 28 9.22 7.42 11.18
N ASP A 29 10.45 7.38 10.64
CA ASP A 29 11.67 7.09 11.43
C ASP A 29 11.57 5.77 12.22
N GLY A 30 10.88 4.77 11.65
CA GLY A 30 10.64 3.47 12.29
C GLY A 30 9.54 3.45 13.36
N ILE A 31 8.84 4.57 13.59
CA ILE A 31 7.74 4.68 14.55
C ILE A 31 6.41 4.58 13.81
N LEU A 32 5.58 3.60 14.18
CA LEU A 32 4.24 3.40 13.62
C LEU A 32 3.36 4.65 13.82
N ILE A 33 2.67 5.06 12.77
CA ILE A 33 1.83 6.26 12.81
C ILE A 33 0.52 5.99 13.55
N ASP A 34 0.12 6.97 14.37
CA ASP A 34 -1.14 6.94 15.12
C ASP A 34 -2.36 6.69 14.22
N GLY A 35 -3.23 5.78 14.66
CA GLY A 35 -4.46 5.42 13.95
C GLY A 35 -4.28 4.46 12.78
N VAL A 36 -3.05 4.01 12.46
CA VAL A 36 -2.82 2.92 11.50
C VAL A 36 -3.41 1.61 12.03
N LYS A 37 -3.14 1.28 13.30
CA LYS A 37 -3.55 0.02 13.92
C LYS A 37 -5.06 -0.23 13.81
N ASP A 38 -5.87 0.74 14.20
CA ASP A 38 -7.34 0.62 14.17
C ASP A 38 -7.88 0.42 12.74
N ARG A 39 -7.25 1.06 11.75
CA ARG A 39 -7.63 0.93 10.34
C ARG A 39 -7.22 -0.41 9.75
N ILE A 40 -6.04 -0.90 10.10
CA ILE A 40 -5.57 -2.23 9.73
C ILE A 40 -6.51 -3.29 10.31
N GLU A 41 -6.95 -3.14 11.57
CA GLU A 41 -7.94 -4.04 12.18
C GLU A 41 -9.23 -4.14 11.36
N ILE A 42 -9.79 -2.99 10.96
CA ILE A 42 -10.99 -2.95 10.11
C ILE A 42 -10.73 -3.63 8.75
N LEU A 43 -9.57 -3.39 8.15
CA LEU A 43 -9.23 -3.89 6.83
C LEU A 43 -8.87 -5.38 6.81
N LYS A 44 -8.36 -5.97 7.90
CA LYS A 44 -8.07 -7.41 8.01
C LYS A 44 -9.30 -8.28 7.74
N HIS A 45 -10.51 -7.79 8.06
CA HIS A 45 -11.76 -8.49 7.75
C HIS A 45 -12.09 -8.51 6.25
N LYS A 46 -11.41 -7.69 5.44
CA LYS A 46 -11.68 -7.53 4.01
C LYS A 46 -10.48 -7.87 3.13
N LEU A 47 -9.24 -7.74 3.60
CA LEU A 47 -8.05 -7.93 2.79
C LEU A 47 -7.04 -8.77 3.56
N LYS A 48 -6.25 -9.56 2.84
CA LYS A 48 -4.99 -10.10 3.37
C LYS A 48 -3.95 -8.99 3.32
N ILE A 49 -3.28 -8.73 4.44
CA ILE A 49 -2.41 -7.57 4.57
C ILE A 49 -0.96 -8.04 4.73
N TYR A 50 -0.09 -7.43 3.94
CA TYR A 50 1.33 -7.75 3.85
C TYR A 50 2.15 -6.48 4.02
N ILE A 51 3.14 -6.50 4.90
CA ILE A 51 4.17 -5.46 5.01
C ILE A 51 5.39 -5.91 4.22
N LEU A 52 5.84 -5.09 3.27
CA LEU A 52 7.02 -5.34 2.45
C LEU A 52 8.11 -4.35 2.81
N THR A 53 9.23 -4.84 3.33
CA THR A 53 10.32 -3.96 3.79
C THR A 53 11.68 -4.62 3.74
N ALA A 54 12.71 -3.81 3.46
CA ALA A 54 14.10 -4.20 3.64
C ALA A 54 14.55 -4.12 5.12
N ASP A 55 13.65 -3.66 6.01
CA ASP A 55 13.80 -3.64 7.47
C ASP A 55 14.99 -2.79 7.94
N THR A 56 15.18 -1.62 7.33
CA THR A 56 16.34 -0.73 7.56
C THR A 56 16.53 -0.37 9.04
N TYR A 57 15.45 -0.13 9.78
CA TYR A 57 15.48 0.19 11.20
C TYR A 57 15.34 -1.04 12.11
N GLY A 58 15.18 -2.26 11.55
CA GLY A 58 15.03 -3.50 12.32
C GLY A 58 13.71 -3.64 13.10
N VAL A 59 12.72 -2.78 12.82
CA VAL A 59 11.43 -2.71 13.53
C VAL A 59 10.30 -3.43 12.80
N GLY A 60 10.53 -3.91 11.57
CA GLY A 60 9.47 -4.45 10.72
C GLY A 60 8.76 -5.65 11.34
N ARG A 61 9.50 -6.50 12.06
CA ARG A 61 8.93 -7.66 12.78
C ARG A 61 8.01 -7.23 13.91
N ASP A 62 8.40 -6.23 14.69
CA ASP A 62 7.63 -5.78 15.86
C ASP A 62 6.35 -5.06 15.41
N ILE A 63 6.45 -4.22 14.37
CA ILE A 63 5.29 -3.56 13.77
C ILE A 63 4.33 -4.58 13.15
N ALA A 64 4.83 -5.55 12.39
CA ALA A 64 3.98 -6.59 11.81
C ALA A 64 3.26 -7.41 12.89
N LYS A 65 3.94 -7.71 13.99
CA LYS A 65 3.35 -8.38 15.15
C LYS A 65 2.30 -7.51 15.84
N GLU A 66 2.56 -6.23 16.02
CA GLU A 66 1.61 -5.29 16.63
C GLU A 66 0.32 -5.15 15.81
N LEU A 67 0.45 -5.18 14.48
CA LEU A 67 -0.67 -5.09 13.54
C LEU A 67 -1.34 -6.44 13.25
N GLU A 68 -0.70 -7.55 13.65
CA GLU A 68 -1.08 -8.94 13.35
C GLU A 68 -1.21 -9.20 11.84
N VAL A 69 -0.20 -8.79 11.09
CA VAL A 69 -0.13 -8.94 9.62
C VAL A 69 1.15 -9.66 9.20
N GLU A 70 1.18 -10.12 7.94
CA GLU A 70 2.33 -10.86 7.43
C GLU A 70 3.46 -9.91 7.02
N LEU A 71 4.69 -10.25 7.41
CA LEU A 71 5.90 -9.52 7.02
C LEU A 71 6.63 -10.28 5.91
N LEU A 72 6.80 -9.65 4.76
CA LEU A 72 7.57 -10.14 3.64
C LEU A 72 8.85 -9.31 3.50
N LYS A 73 10.01 -9.95 3.69
CA LYS A 73 11.30 -9.27 3.55
C LYS A 73 11.65 -9.09 2.08
N VAL A 74 12.21 -7.92 1.76
CA VAL A 74 12.82 -7.65 0.45
C VAL A 74 14.31 -7.38 0.60
N ASN A 75 15.06 -7.62 -0.46
CA ASN A 75 16.49 -7.33 -0.53
C ASN A 75 16.74 -5.81 -0.55
N GLN A 76 17.80 -5.35 0.12
CA GLN A 76 18.19 -3.94 0.13
C GLN A 76 18.64 -3.43 -1.25
N ASP A 77 19.33 -4.26 -2.03
CA ASP A 77 19.90 -3.89 -3.33
C ASP A 77 18.89 -4.01 -4.49
N ASN A 78 17.86 -4.84 -4.32
CA ASN A 78 16.90 -5.18 -5.37
C ASN A 78 15.43 -4.97 -4.95
N GLY A 79 15.19 -4.15 -3.93
CA GLY A 79 13.87 -4.04 -3.29
C GLY A 79 12.71 -3.76 -4.23
N ALA A 80 12.93 -2.99 -5.31
CA ALA A 80 11.88 -2.71 -6.28
C ALA A 80 11.40 -3.93 -7.06
N GLN A 81 12.33 -4.78 -7.51
CA GLN A 81 11.98 -5.98 -8.24
C GLN A 81 11.38 -7.02 -7.29
N ASP A 82 11.95 -7.18 -6.10
CA ASP A 82 11.41 -8.09 -5.08
C ASP A 82 9.96 -7.73 -4.72
N LYS A 83 9.63 -6.44 -4.54
CA LYS A 83 8.25 -6.00 -4.28
C LYS A 83 7.31 -6.30 -5.45
N LEU A 84 7.77 -6.13 -6.69
CA LEU A 84 7.00 -6.49 -7.89
C LEU A 84 6.77 -8.01 -7.97
N ASP A 85 7.80 -8.81 -7.70
CA ASP A 85 7.71 -10.26 -7.75
C ASP A 85 6.72 -10.77 -6.70
N ILE A 86 6.79 -10.25 -5.47
CA ILE A 86 5.80 -10.53 -4.41
C ILE A 86 4.39 -10.16 -4.87
N LEU A 87 4.20 -8.94 -5.39
CA LEU A 87 2.91 -8.50 -5.91
C LEU A 87 2.35 -9.48 -6.95
N ASN A 88 3.19 -9.94 -7.88
CA ASN A 88 2.80 -10.89 -8.91
C ASN A 88 2.40 -12.25 -8.32
N THR A 89 3.08 -12.74 -7.29
CA THR A 89 2.67 -13.98 -6.59
C THR A 89 1.31 -13.85 -5.88
N LEU A 90 0.92 -12.63 -5.55
CA LEU A 90 -0.35 -12.30 -4.89
C LEU A 90 -1.43 -11.82 -5.88
N GLN A 91 -1.24 -12.03 -7.18
CA GLN A 91 -2.14 -11.53 -8.25
C GLN A 91 -2.22 -10.00 -8.24
N ALA A 92 -1.39 -9.37 -9.06
CA ALA A 92 -1.19 -7.94 -9.07
C ALA A 92 -2.51 -7.17 -9.27
N GLU A 93 -3.35 -7.65 -10.18
CA GLU A 93 -4.65 -7.09 -10.52
C GLU A 93 -5.69 -7.16 -9.39
N ASN A 94 -5.50 -8.08 -8.43
CA ASN A 94 -6.34 -8.24 -7.24
C ASN A 94 -5.74 -7.57 -6.00
N SER A 95 -4.68 -6.78 -6.16
CA SER A 95 -3.91 -6.23 -5.06
C SER A 95 -3.97 -4.71 -5.03
N VAL A 96 -4.07 -4.14 -3.81
CA VAL A 96 -3.79 -2.74 -3.56
C VAL A 96 -2.35 -2.61 -3.09
N ALA A 97 -1.59 -1.68 -3.66
CA ALA A 97 -0.26 -1.34 -3.18
C ALA A 97 -0.25 0.08 -2.62
N ILE A 98 0.33 0.25 -1.42
CA ILE A 98 0.56 1.56 -0.79
C ILE A 98 2.04 1.71 -0.47
N GLY A 99 2.63 2.80 -0.94
CA GLY A 99 4.04 3.12 -0.69
C GLY A 99 4.34 4.59 -0.88
N ASN A 100 5.62 4.96 -0.82
CA ASN A 100 6.11 6.32 -1.03
C ASN A 100 7.51 6.35 -1.69
N GLY A 101 8.31 5.31 -1.51
CA GLY A 101 9.72 5.28 -1.84
C GLY A 101 10.00 4.90 -3.29
N TYR A 102 11.22 5.18 -3.75
CA TYR A 102 11.67 4.79 -5.09
C TYR A 102 11.57 3.27 -5.33
N ASN A 103 11.74 2.46 -4.27
CA ASN A 103 11.59 1.01 -4.34
C ASN A 103 10.14 0.55 -4.51
N ASP A 104 9.14 1.43 -4.39
CA ASP A 104 7.75 1.06 -4.58
C ASP A 104 7.29 1.23 -6.03
N ARG A 105 8.04 1.98 -6.85
CA ARG A 105 7.61 2.40 -8.20
C ARG A 105 7.12 1.25 -9.09
N LEU A 106 7.76 0.08 -9.03
CA LEU A 106 7.38 -1.07 -9.86
C LEU A 106 6.12 -1.76 -9.33
N MET A 107 6.01 -1.92 -8.02
CA MET A 107 4.81 -2.46 -7.38
C MET A 107 3.61 -1.54 -7.62
N LEU A 108 3.78 -0.22 -7.46
CA LEU A 108 2.72 0.76 -7.68
C LEU A 108 2.26 0.77 -9.15
N ALA A 109 3.19 0.75 -10.11
CA ALA A 109 2.84 0.75 -11.54
C ALA A 109 2.04 -0.47 -12.00
N ASN A 110 2.06 -1.58 -11.27
CA ASN A 110 1.48 -2.86 -11.70
C ASN A 110 0.31 -3.34 -10.83
N ALA A 111 0.07 -2.74 -9.67
CA ALA A 111 -1.03 -3.13 -8.80
C ALA A 111 -2.39 -2.78 -9.43
N GLY A 112 -3.44 -3.55 -9.10
CA GLY A 112 -4.81 -3.27 -9.53
C GLY A 112 -5.34 -1.92 -9.02
N LEU A 113 -4.85 -1.51 -7.84
CA LEU A 113 -4.98 -0.13 -7.36
C LEU A 113 -3.70 0.27 -6.63
N SER A 114 -3.17 1.44 -6.95
CA SER A 114 -1.97 1.97 -6.31
C SER A 114 -2.24 3.31 -5.66
N ILE A 115 -1.82 3.45 -4.41
CA ILE A 115 -1.97 4.68 -3.64
C ILE A 115 -0.60 5.11 -3.16
N ILE A 116 -0.17 6.31 -3.53
CA ILE A 116 1.05 6.89 -3.01
C ILE A 116 0.77 7.84 -1.84
N VAL A 117 1.60 7.76 -0.81
CA VAL A 117 1.52 8.65 0.35
C VAL A 117 2.67 9.65 0.33
N LEU A 118 2.37 10.93 0.57
CA LEU A 118 3.39 11.96 0.66
C LEU A 118 4.20 11.82 1.96
N GLN A 119 3.49 11.72 3.09
CA GLN A 119 4.02 11.54 4.44
C GLN A 119 5.16 12.53 4.82
N ALA A 120 5.78 12.32 5.98
CA ALA A 120 6.83 13.20 6.51
C ALA A 120 8.22 12.92 5.90
N GLU A 121 8.50 11.69 5.46
CA GLU A 121 9.78 11.32 4.83
C GLU A 121 9.87 11.72 3.35
N GLY A 122 8.80 12.31 2.81
CA GLY A 122 8.67 12.64 1.40
C GLY A 122 8.32 11.44 0.54
N CYS A 123 8.24 11.68 -0.76
CA CYS A 123 7.76 10.72 -1.74
C CYS A 123 8.61 10.82 -3.01
N SER A 124 9.03 9.68 -3.56
CA SER A 124 9.74 9.63 -4.85
C SER A 124 8.83 10.11 -5.97
N MET A 125 9.37 10.96 -6.85
CA MET A 125 8.62 11.44 -8.02
C MET A 125 8.30 10.31 -9.00
N GLU A 126 9.21 9.35 -9.15
CA GLU A 126 9.02 8.16 -9.98
C GLU A 126 7.92 7.26 -9.42
N ALA A 127 7.89 7.06 -8.11
CA ALA A 127 6.80 6.33 -7.47
C ALA A 127 5.48 7.10 -7.61
N MET A 128 5.50 8.43 -7.49
CA MET A 128 4.30 9.28 -7.59
C MET A 128 3.67 9.23 -8.97
N GLN A 129 4.50 9.26 -10.01
CA GLN A 129 4.04 9.17 -11.40
C GLN A 129 3.51 7.78 -11.76
N ALA A 130 3.91 6.75 -11.00
CA ALA A 130 3.46 5.38 -11.20
C ALA A 130 2.11 5.06 -10.52
N ALA A 131 1.66 5.89 -9.57
CA ALA A 131 0.48 5.60 -8.75
C ALA A 131 -0.83 6.15 -9.33
N ASP A 132 -1.97 5.53 -8.99
CA ASP A 132 -3.30 5.96 -9.41
C ASP A 132 -3.83 7.14 -8.59
N ILE A 133 -3.56 7.14 -7.28
CA ILE A 133 -4.05 8.14 -6.32
C ILE A 133 -2.90 8.60 -5.44
N ALA A 134 -2.77 9.92 -5.26
CA ALA A 134 -1.89 10.51 -4.26
C ALA A 134 -2.70 11.02 -3.06
N VAL A 135 -2.21 10.74 -1.85
CA VAL A 135 -2.80 11.23 -0.60
C VAL A 135 -1.73 11.80 0.33
N LYS A 136 -2.17 12.59 1.32
CA LYS A 136 -1.26 13.22 2.28
C LYS A 136 -0.61 12.21 3.22
N SER A 137 -1.39 11.27 3.77
CA SER A 137 -0.93 10.34 4.80
C SER A 137 -1.43 8.91 4.58
N ILE A 138 -0.79 7.94 5.24
CA ILE A 138 -1.26 6.54 5.28
C ILE A 138 -2.69 6.40 5.83
N THR A 139 -3.08 7.23 6.80
CA THR A 139 -4.44 7.16 7.35
C THR A 139 -5.49 7.53 6.29
N ASP A 140 -5.20 8.50 5.43
CA ASP A 140 -6.04 8.84 4.29
C ASP A 140 -6.11 7.69 3.30
N ALA A 141 -4.97 7.05 2.99
CA ALA A 141 -4.89 5.92 2.06
C ALA A 141 -5.72 4.72 2.53
N LEU A 142 -5.60 4.35 3.80
CA LEU A 142 -6.39 3.28 4.40
C LEU A 142 -7.88 3.65 4.46
N ASP A 143 -8.21 4.92 4.72
CA ASP A 143 -9.60 5.39 4.71
C ASP A 143 -10.24 5.36 3.32
N LEU A 144 -9.47 5.44 2.22
CA LEU A 144 -9.99 5.19 0.87
C LEU A 144 -10.50 3.75 0.72
N LEU A 145 -9.82 2.79 1.35
CA LEU A 145 -10.21 1.37 1.31
C LEU A 145 -11.37 1.07 2.28
N ILE A 146 -11.41 1.74 3.43
CA ILE A 146 -12.53 1.63 4.37
C ILE A 146 -13.81 2.25 3.78
N CYS A 147 -13.67 3.36 3.06
CA CYS A 147 -14.76 4.07 2.37
C CYS A 147 -14.54 4.13 0.84
N PRO A 148 -14.79 3.03 0.10
CA PRO A 148 -14.47 2.93 -1.33
C PRO A 148 -15.14 3.95 -2.25
N LEU A 149 -16.20 4.62 -1.80
CA LEU A 149 -16.82 5.74 -2.55
C LEU A 149 -15.81 6.86 -2.82
N ARG A 150 -14.80 7.04 -1.97
CA ARG A 150 -13.74 8.04 -2.16
C ARG A 150 -12.84 7.67 -3.34
N VAL A 151 -12.52 6.38 -3.53
CA VAL A 151 -11.78 5.89 -4.72
C VAL A 151 -12.55 6.20 -5.99
N ILE A 152 -13.86 5.95 -5.99
CA ILE A 152 -14.74 6.25 -7.14
C ILE A 152 -14.75 7.75 -7.44
N ALA A 153 -14.86 8.60 -6.41
CA ALA A 153 -14.87 10.05 -6.58
C ALA A 153 -13.58 10.57 -7.25
N THR A 154 -12.43 9.95 -6.95
CA THR A 154 -11.13 10.30 -7.52
C THR A 154 -10.93 9.75 -8.94
N LEU A 155 -11.35 8.52 -9.22
CA LEU A 155 -10.97 7.81 -10.46
C LEU A 155 -12.05 7.75 -11.55
N ARG A 156 -13.30 8.14 -11.28
CA ARG A 156 -14.36 8.14 -12.30
C ARG A 156 -14.02 9.10 -13.45
N ALA A 157 -14.47 8.75 -14.66
CA ALA A 157 -14.41 9.61 -15.86
C ALA A 157 -15.79 10.13 -16.25
#